data_AF-A0A5C3NYB4-F1
#
_entry.id   AF-A0A5C3NYB4-F1
#
_cell.length_a   1.000
_cell.length_b   1.000
_cell.length_c   1.000
_cell.angle_alpha   90.00
_cell.angle_beta   90.00
_cell.angle_gamma   90.00
#
_symmetry.space_group_name_H-M   'P 1'
#
loop_
_entity.id
_entity.type
_entity.pdbx_description
1 polymer ?
#
loop_
_entity_poly.entity_id
_entity_poly.type
_entity_poly.pdbx_seq_one_letter_code
_entity_poly.pdbx_strand_id
1 'polypeptide(L)' 'QVLGVTCDNATNNDAMVEALMKLLPGFPGEVNRVRCFTHILNLVAKSLIRQFD' A
#
# COMPACT_ATOMS: atom_id res chain seq x y z
N GLN A 1 -6.27 -16.67 9.77
CA GLN A 1 -5.80 -16.45 8.39
C GLN A 1 -5.73 -14.95 8.15
N VAL A 2 -4.63 -14.44 7.56
CA VAL A 2 -4.54 -13.03 7.17
C VAL A 2 -5.19 -12.87 5.80
N LEU A 3 -6.28 -12.10 5.74
CA LEU A 3 -7.07 -11.92 4.53
C LEU A 3 -6.72 -10.64 3.76
N GLY A 4 -5.92 -9.75 4.33
CA GLY A 4 -5.48 -8.54 3.66
C GLY A 4 -4.59 -7.68 4.54
N VAL A 5 -3.91 -6.72 3.93
CA VAL A 5 -3.01 -5.78 4.61
C VAL A 5 -3.21 -4.38 4.02
N THR A 6 -3.24 -3.37 4.88
CA THR A 6 -3.26 -1.96 4.45
C THR A 6 -1.95 -1.29 4.82
N CYS A 7 -1.30 -0.63 3.86
CA CYS A 7 -0.04 0.08 4.06
C CYS A 7 0.04 1.32 3.17
N ASP A 8 0.97 2.24 3.44
CA ASP A 8 1.10 3.47 2.66
C ASP A 8 1.58 3.22 1.22
N ASN A 9 1.56 4.26 0.38
CA ASN A 9 1.91 4.17 -1.04
C ASN A 9 3.42 4.26 -1.26
N ALA A 10 4.19 3.43 -0.55
CA ALA A 10 5.63 3.31 -0.69
C ALA A 10 5.99 2.01 -1.40
N THR A 11 6.99 2.04 -2.30
CA THR A 11 7.48 0.86 -3.03
C THR A 11 8.10 -0.18 -2.11
N ASN A 12 8.62 0.22 -0.94
CA ASN A 12 9.12 -0.71 0.07
C ASN A 12 8.04 -1.70 0.55
N ASN A 13 6.77 -1.30 0.50
CA ASN A 13 5.67 -2.19 0.86
C ASN A 13 5.43 -3.27 -0.21
N ASP A 14 5.91 -3.09 -1.43
CA ASP A 14 5.85 -4.12 -2.48
C ASP A 14 6.73 -5.31 -2.06
N ALA A 15 8.00 -5.04 -1.72
CA ALA A 15 8.94 -6.06 -1.23
C ALA A 15 8.47 -6.71 0.09
N MET A 16 7.84 -5.93 0.98
CA MET A 16 7.24 -6.47 2.20
C MET A 16 6.13 -7.48 1.89
N VAL A 17 5.22 -7.17 0.95
CA VAL A 17 4.13 -8.08 0.58
C VAL A 17 4.64 -9.37 -0.04
N GLU A 18 5.68 -9.31 -0.87
CA GLU A 18 6.35 -10.51 -1.40
C GLU A 18 6.96 -11.39 -0.29
N ALA A 19 7.55 -10.78 0.73
CA ALA A 19 8.07 -11.51 1.89
C ALA A 19 6.92 -12.15 2.69
N LEU A 20 5.81 -11.45 2.88
CA LEU A 20 4.64 -11.96 3.60
C LEU A 20 4.01 -13.17 2.91
N MET A 21 3.99 -13.22 1.57
CA MET A 21 3.50 -14.40 0.83
C MET A 21 4.28 -15.67 1.16
N LYS A 22 5.59 -15.54 1.45
CA LYS A 22 6.46 -16.68 1.81
C LYS A 22 6.30 -17.09 3.27
N LEU A 23 6.02 -16.12 4.15
CA LEU A 23 5.96 -16.31 5.60
C LEU A 23 4.57 -16.68 6.10
N LEU A 24 3.51 -16.31 5.38
CA LEU A 24 2.12 -16.50 5.77
C LEU A 24 1.42 -17.47 4.80
N PRO A 25 1.30 -18.76 5.17
CA PRO A 25 0.57 -19.74 4.36
C PRO A 25 -0.85 -19.25 4.05
N GLY A 26 -1.18 -19.19 2.76
CA GLY A 26 -2.50 -18.78 2.28
C GLY A 26 -2.76 -17.27 2.31
N PHE A 27 -1.73 -16.43 2.51
CA PHE A 27 -1.84 -15.00 2.27
C PHE A 27 -1.83 -14.72 0.75
N PRO A 28 -2.86 -14.05 0.20
CA PRO A 28 -2.99 -13.87 -1.26
C PRO A 28 -1.95 -12.92 -1.88
N GLY A 29 -1.17 -12.20 -1.06
CA GLY A 29 -0.17 -11.26 -1.55
C GLY A 29 -0.76 -9.94 -2.02
N GLU A 30 -0.28 -9.47 -3.16
CA GLU A 30 -0.61 -8.14 -3.70
C GLU A 30 -2.10 -7.93 -3.94
N VAL A 31 -2.81 -8.96 -4.42
CA VAL A 31 -4.26 -8.89 -4.68
C VAL A 31 -5.09 -8.53 -3.45
N ASN A 32 -4.57 -8.77 -2.25
CA ASN A 32 -5.24 -8.43 -0.98
C ASN A 32 -4.50 -7.34 -0.19
N ARG A 33 -3.62 -6.59 -0.87
CA ARG A 33 -3.03 -5.38 -0.33
C ARG A 33 -3.86 -4.16 -0.73
N VAL A 34 -4.24 -3.36 0.26
CA VAL A 34 -4.89 -2.06 0.07
C VAL A 34 -3.90 -0.94 0.41
N ARG A 35 -3.96 0.17 -0.34
CA ARG A 35 -3.16 1.36 -0.02
C ARG A 35 -3.91 2.24 0.96
N CYS A 36 -3.20 2.84 1.91
CA CYS A 36 -3.77 3.69 2.94
C CYS A 36 -4.48 4.90 2.33
N PHE A 37 -5.80 5.00 2.54
CA PHE A 37 -6.63 6.05 1.97
C PHE A 37 -6.14 7.45 2.34
N THR A 38 -5.77 7.68 3.61
CA THR A 38 -5.25 8.97 4.07
C THR A 38 -3.96 9.37 3.36
N HIS A 39 -3.10 8.39 3.02
CA HIS A 39 -1.88 8.67 2.28
C HIS A 39 -2.18 9.05 0.82
N ILE A 40 -3.15 8.39 0.19
CA ILE A 40 -3.61 8.75 -1.17
C ILE A 40 -4.20 10.16 -1.18
N LEU A 41 -5.02 10.53 -0.19
CA LEU A 41 -5.55 11.89 -0.06
C LEU A 41 -4.43 12.93 0.06
N ASN A 42 -3.40 12.66 0.86
CA ASN A 42 -2.25 13.54 1.00
C ASN A 42 -1.49 13.71 -0.33
N LEU A 43 -1.31 12.64 -1.11
CA LEU A 43 -0.68 12.71 -2.44
C LEU A 43 -1.52 13.53 -3.42
N VAL A 44 -2.84 13.33 -3.45
CA VAL A 44 -3.76 14.09 -4.31
C VAL A 44 -3.77 15.57 -3.91
N ALA A 45 -3.87 15.87 -2.61
CA ALA A 45 -3.81 17.24 -2.13
C ALA A 45 -2.50 17.92 -2.52
N LYS A 46 -1.35 17.24 -2.33
CA LYS A 46 -0.05 17.74 -2.76
C LYS A 46 0.01 17.97 -4.26
N SER A 47 -0.53 17.08 -5.10
CA SER A 47 -0.47 17.26 -6.55
C SER A 47 -1.38 18.38 -7.05
N LEU A 48 -2.53 18.61 -6.40
CA LEU A 48 -3.46 19.68 -6.75
C LEU A 48 -2.97 21.05 -6.26
N ILE A 49 -2.42 21.11 -5.05
CA ILE A 49 -1.94 22.36 -4.45
C ILE A 49 -0.60 22.79 -5.07
N ARG A 50 0.29 21.86 -5.44
CA ARG A 50 1.56 22.18 -6.14
C ARG A 50 1.40 22.66 -7.59
N GLN A 51 0.21 22.64 -8.19
CA GLN A 51 0.05 23.25 -9.53
C GLN A 51 0.26 24.76 -9.54
N PHE A 52 0.31 25.40 -8.37
CA PHE A 52 0.49 26.84 -8.21
C PHE A 52 1.83 27.24 -7.56
N ASP A 53 2.78 26.31 -7.48
CA ASP A 53 4.18 26.55 -7.07
C ASP A 53 5.10 26.62 -8.30
#